data_AF-A6F0K7-F1
#
_entry.id   AF-A6F0K7-F1
#
_cell.length_a   1.000
_cell.length_b   1.000
_cell.length_c   1.000
_cell.angle_alpha   90.00
_cell.angle_beta   90.00
_cell.angle_gamma   90.00
#
_symmetry.space_group_name_H-M   'P 1'
#
loop_
_entity.id
_entity.type
_entity.pdbx_description
1 polymer ?
#
loop_
_entity_poly.entity_id
_entity_poly.type
_entity_poly.pdbx_seq_one_letter_code
_entity_poly.pdbx_strand_id
1 'polypeptide(L)' 'MNDHQVTELIEAIRQQTDAINRLASSNAALVQAMAEAEGLDEEDQAPDTYLDGAPCR' A
#
# COMPACT_ATOMS: atom_id res chain seq x y z
N MET A 1 -18.53 -37.01 -0.69
CA MET A 1 -18.26 -35.77 0.07
C MET A 1 -19.43 -35.60 1.00
N ASN A 2 -19.20 -35.59 2.31
CA ASN A 2 -20.30 -35.46 3.27
C ASN A 2 -20.73 -33.99 3.33
N ASP A 3 -22.03 -33.71 3.45
CA ASP A 3 -22.57 -32.35 3.48
C ASP A 3 -21.87 -31.45 4.51
N HIS A 4 -21.44 -32.02 5.63
CA HIS A 4 -20.66 -31.34 6.66
C HIS A 4 -19.32 -30.77 6.14
N GLN A 5 -18.59 -31.53 5.33
CA GLN A 5 -17.32 -31.11 4.75
C GLN A 5 -17.50 -29.98 3.73
N VAL A 6 -18.65 -29.97 3.04
CA VAL A 6 -19.00 -28.90 2.09
C VAL A 6 -19.33 -27.62 2.86
N THR A 7 -20.04 -27.71 3.98
CA THR A 7 -20.30 -26.55 4.85
C THR A 7 -19.02 -25.94 5.41
N GLU A 8 -18.11 -26.76 5.95
CA GLU A 8 -16.82 -26.29 6.46
C GLU A 8 -15.98 -25.63 5.36
N LEU A 9 -15.98 -26.18 4.15
CA LEU A 9 -15.27 -25.61 3.01
C LEU A 9 -15.85 -24.23 2.62
N ILE A 10 -17.18 -24.10 2.61
CA ILE A 10 -17.85 -22.83 2.31
C ILE A 10 -17.51 -21.77 3.37
N GLU A 11 -17.49 -22.14 4.64
CA GLU A 11 -17.09 -21.22 5.72
C GLU A 11 -15.62 -20.79 5.59
N ALA A 12 -14.72 -21.73 5.31
CA ALA A 12 -13.31 -21.43 5.08
C ALA A 12 -13.10 -20.48 3.89
N ILE A 13 -13.84 -20.68 2.79
CA ILE A 13 -13.79 -19.81 1.61
C ILE A 13 -14.29 -18.39 1.95
N ARG A 14 -15.36 -18.27 2.73
CA ARG A 14 -15.87 -16.97 3.19
C ARG A 14 -14.83 -16.24 4.02
N GLN A 15 -14.22 -16.92 4.99
CA GLN A 15 -13.17 -16.35 5.83
C GLN A 15 -11.94 -15.92 5.01
N GLN A 16 -11.54 -16.72 4.02
CA GLN A 16 -10.45 -16.35 3.10
C GLN A 16 -10.82 -15.12 2.26
N THR A 17 -12.04 -15.05 1.75
CA THR A 17 -12.52 -13.90 0.98
C THR A 17 -12.49 -12.62 1.81
N ASP A 18 -12.96 -12.68 3.06
CA ASP A 18 -12.92 -11.55 3.97
C ASP A 18 -11.49 -11.10 4.29
N ALA A 19 -10.56 -12.04 4.45
CA ALA A 19 -9.15 -11.74 4.65
C ALA A 19 -8.52 -11.06 3.42
N ILE A 20 -8.82 -11.55 2.22
CA ILE A 20 -8.36 -10.95 0.96
C ILE A 20 -8.90 -9.53 0.81
N ASN A 21 -10.18 -9.29 1.10
CA ASN A 21 -10.77 -7.96 1.03
C ASN A 21 -10.08 -6.98 1.98
N ARG A 22 -9.80 -7.41 3.23
CA ARG A 22 -9.06 -6.59 4.20
C ARG A 22 -7.63 -6.30 3.72
N LEU A 23 -6.95 -7.28 3.15
CA LEU A 23 -5.61 -7.10 2.60
C LEU A 23 -5.61 -6.11 1.44
N ALA A 24 -6.59 -6.20 0.53
CA ALA A 24 -6.74 -5.28 -0.59
C ALA A 24 -6.98 -3.85 -0.10
N SER A 25 -7.84 -3.65 0.90
CA SER A 25 -8.05 -2.33 1.53
C SER A 25 -6.77 -1.79 2.17
N SER A 26 -6.01 -2.63 2.86
CA SER A 26 -4.73 -2.24 3.47
C SER A 26 -3.71 -1.83 2.40
N ASN A 27 -3.63 -2.57 1.29
CA ASN A 27 -2.72 -2.25 0.20
C ASN A 27 -3.10 -0.94 -0.49
N ALA A 28 -4.39 -0.67 -0.68
CA ALA A 28 -4.86 0.59 -1.23
C ALA A 28 -4.48 1.78 -0.33
N ALA A 29 -4.67 1.64 0.99
CA ALA A 29 -4.26 2.67 1.95
C ALA A 29 -2.75 2.89 1.97
N LEU A 30 -1.95 1.81 1.86
CA LEU A 30 -0.50 1.90 1.79
C LEU A 30 -0.04 2.62 0.51
N VAL A 31 -0.57 2.25 -0.66
CA VAL A 31 -0.23 2.90 -1.93
C VAL A 31 -0.59 4.39 -1.89
N GLN A 32 -1.74 4.73 -1.31
CA GLN A 32 -2.11 6.13 -1.12
C GLN A 32 -1.13 6.87 -0.21
N ALA A 33 -0.75 6.29 0.93
CA ALA A 33 0.24 6.89 1.81
C ALA A 33 1.62 7.04 1.14
N MET A 34 2.02 6.10 0.29
CA MET A 34 3.25 6.20 -0.51
C MET A 34 3.15 7.32 -1.55
N ALA A 35 2.03 7.43 -2.26
CA ALA A 35 1.81 8.51 -3.22
C ALA A 35 1.75 9.89 -2.55
N GLU A 36 1.19 9.99 -1.34
CA GLU A 36 1.21 11.22 -0.55
C GLU A 36 2.61 11.55 -0.02
N ALA A 37 3.44 10.55 0.27
CA ALA A 37 4.84 10.74 0.66
C ALA A 37 5.74 11.12 -0.54
N GLU A 38 5.52 10.52 -1.71
CA GLU A 38 6.23 10.85 -2.96
C GLU A 38 5.77 12.20 -3.54
N GLY A 39 4.50 12.58 -3.39
CA GLY A 39 3.99 13.91 -3.76
C GLY A 39 4.48 15.06 -2.86
N LEU A 40 5.28 14.75 -1.84
CA LEU A 40 6.03 15.72 -1.03
C LEU A 40 7.48 15.89 -1.50
N ASP A 41 7.95 15.10 -2.48
CA ASP A 41 9.19 15.43 -3.18
C ASP A 41 8.88 16.67 -4.05
N GLU A 42 9.28 17.82 -3.52
CA GLU A 42 10.20 18.82 -4.09
C GLU A 42 10.76 18.56 -5.51
N GLU A 43 10.01 17.98 -6.46
CA GLU A 43 10.47 17.57 -7.80
C GLU A 43 10.97 18.74 -8.66
N ASP A 44 10.73 19.98 -8.23
CA ASP A 44 11.19 21.22 -8.88
C ASP A 44 11.99 22.16 -7.95
N GLN A 45 12.33 21.73 -6.73
CA GLN A 45 13.14 22.57 -5.83
C GLN A 45 14.62 22.34 -6.11
N ALA A 46 15.22 23.29 -6.84
CA ALA A 46 16.66 23.32 -7.04
C ALA A 46 17.36 23.26 -5.67
N PRO A 47 18.39 22.40 -5.50
CA PRO A 47 19.09 22.31 -4.23
C PRO A 47 19.69 23.67 -3.87
N ASP A 48 19.55 24.11 -2.62
CA ASP A 48 20.06 25.41 -2.16
C ASP A 48 21.60 25.51 -2.18
N THR A 49 22.28 24.36 -2.27
CA THR A 49 23.74 24.25 -2.23
C THR A 49 24.26 23.18 -3.18
N TYR A 50 25.40 23.46 -3.83
CA TYR A 50 26.15 22.51 -4.63
C TYR A 50 26.89 21.48 -3.74
N LEU A 51 27.39 20.39 -4.33
CA LEU A 51 28.11 19.32 -3.62
C LEU A 51 29.41 19.79 -2.91
N ASP A 52 29.93 20.95 -3.27
CA ASP A 52 31.08 21.60 -2.65
C ASP A 52 30.69 22.58 -1.52
N GLY A 53 29.39 22.70 -1.21
CA GLY A 53 28.85 23.59 -0.20
C GLY A 53 28.69 25.05 -0.66
N ALA A 54 28.98 25.38 -1.93
CA ALA A 54 28.69 26.71 -2.46
C ALA A 54 27.17 26.90 -2.62
N PRO A 55 26.63 28.09 -2.31
CA PRO A 55 25.21 28.37 -2.48
C PRO A 55 24.82 28.36 -3.96
N CYS A 56 23.70 27.73 -4.29
CA CYS A 56 23.09 27.82 -5.61
C CYS A 56 22.45 29.22 -5.79
N ARG A 57 22.69 29.89 -6.91
CA ARG A 57 22.12 31.19 -7.28
C ARG A 57 21.36 31.10 -8.59
#